data_AF-R0K3L0-F1
#
_entry.id   AF-R0K3L0-F1
#
_cell.length_a   1.000
_cell.length_b   1.000
_cell.length_c   1.000
_cell.angle_alpha   90.00
_cell.angle_beta   90.00
_cell.angle_gamma   90.00
#
_symmetry.space_group_name_H-M   'P 1'
#
loop_
_entity.id
_entity.type
_entity.pdbx_description
1 polymer ?
#
loop_
_entity_poly.entity_id
_entity_poly.type
_entity_poly.pdbx_seq_one_letter_code
_entity_poly.pdbx_strand_id
1 'polypeptide(L)'
;MDMSRKFLQMGMTRAKRYANHAGGKKYDKNTGEKLDKSKGHKGMKEKLEASEVFKEVWERAKMHDGYVDKKERFLKEQKEWDKARRRGVKE
;
A
#
# COMPACT_ATOMS: atom_id res chain seq x y z
N MET A 1 -9.34 7.40 5.23
CA MET A 1 -8.37 6.43 4.65
C MET A 1 -7.31 6.12 5.69
N ASP A 2 -7.17 4.86 6.12
CA ASP A 2 -6.16 4.44 7.11
C ASP A 2 -4.73 4.56 6.54
N MET A 3 -3.95 5.51 7.09
CA MET A 3 -2.57 5.77 6.68
C MET A 3 -1.59 4.71 7.18
N SER A 4 -1.86 4.10 8.33
CA SER A 4 -1.03 3.03 8.88
C SER A 4 -1.06 1.80 7.98
N ARG A 5 -2.24 1.44 7.46
CA ARG A 5 -2.37 0.38 6.45
C ARG A 5 -1.54 0.67 5.20
N LYS A 6 -1.56 1.92 4.69
CA LYS A 6 -0.76 2.29 3.53
C LYS A 6 0.73 2.10 3.78
N PHE A 7 1.20 2.58 4.93
CA PHE A 7 2.61 2.48 5.30
C PHE A 7 3.07 1.02 5.32
N LEU A 8 2.29 0.13 5.94
CA LEU A 8 2.58 -1.31 5.97
C LEU A 8 2.59 -1.94 4.57
N GLN A 9 1.64 -1.56 3.71
CA GLN A 9 1.56 -2.07 2.34
C GLN A 9 2.66 -1.52 1.41
N MET A 10 3.27 -0.37 1.72
CA MET A 10 4.28 0.27 0.87
C MET A 10 5.52 -0.60 0.70
N GLY A 11 5.97 -1.30 1.75
CA GLY A 11 7.12 -2.22 1.66
C GLY A 11 6.89 -3.33 0.64
N MET A 12 5.78 -4.06 0.81
CA MET A 12 5.38 -5.16 -0.09
C MET A 12 5.26 -4.69 -1.54
N THR A 13 4.48 -3.63 -1.77
CA THR A 13 4.19 -3.13 -3.12
C THR A 13 5.41 -2.56 -3.81
N ARG A 14 6.30 -1.88 -3.08
CA ARG A 14 7.55 -1.35 -3.63
C ARG A 14 8.50 -2.46 -4.04
N ALA A 15 8.71 -3.46 -3.18
CA ALA A 15 9.53 -4.63 -3.50
C ALA A 15 9.00 -5.37 -4.75
N LYS A 16 7.68 -5.65 -4.79
CA LYS A 16 7.03 -6.28 -5.95
C LYS A 16 7.18 -5.44 -7.22
N ARG A 17 7.14 -4.10 -7.12
CA ARG A 17 7.33 -3.21 -8.27
C ARG A 17 8.74 -3.32 -8.84
N TYR A 18 9.78 -3.37 -8.00
CA TYR A 18 11.16 -3.55 -8.48
C TYR A 18 11.45 -4.98 -8.96
N ALA A 19 10.70 -5.97 -8.47
CA ALA A 19 10.71 -7.32 -9.02
C ALA A 19 10.04 -7.36 -10.41
N ASN A 20 8.96 -6.62 -10.63
CA ASN A 20 8.26 -6.57 -11.91
C ASN A 20 8.89 -5.61 -12.93
N HIS A 21 9.57 -4.55 -12.48
CA HIS A 21 10.15 -3.53 -13.36
C HIS A 21 11.55 -3.18 -12.83
N ALA A 22 12.59 -3.50 -13.59
CA ALA A 22 13.98 -3.32 -13.15
C ALA A 22 14.28 -1.86 -12.72
N GLY A 23 13.77 -0.88 -13.49
CA GLY A 23 13.90 0.54 -13.19
C GLY A 23 12.86 1.10 -12.20
N GLY A 24 11.97 0.26 -11.66
CA GLY A 24 10.92 0.66 -10.74
C GLY A 24 9.83 1.56 -11.31
N LYS A 25 9.87 1.85 -12.63
CA LYS A 25 8.87 2.63 -13.35
C LYS A 25 7.86 1.68 -13.97
N LYS A 26 6.58 1.95 -13.73
CA LYS A 26 5.45 1.17 -14.30
C LYS A 26 4.93 1.78 -15.61
N TYR A 27 5.16 3.06 -15.81
CA TYR A 27 4.69 3.82 -16.97
C TYR A 27 5.88 4.46 -17.65
N ASP A 28 5.81 4.56 -18.97
CA ASP A 28 6.72 5.34 -19.77
C ASP A 28 6.58 6.82 -19.42
N LYS A 29 7.70 7.56 -19.43
CA LYS A 29 7.70 8.97 -19.02
C LYS A 29 7.15 9.90 -20.09
N ASN A 30 7.29 9.53 -21.36
CA ASN A 30 6.94 10.37 -22.49
C ASN A 30 5.54 10.05 -23.00
N THR A 31 5.21 8.76 -23.12
CA THR A 31 3.92 8.31 -23.66
C THR A 31 2.88 8.09 -22.58
N GLY A 32 3.30 7.89 -21.31
CA GLY A 32 2.39 7.53 -20.21
C GLY A 32 1.87 6.08 -20.31
N GLU A 33 2.31 5.32 -21.30
CA GLU A 33 1.86 3.95 -21.51
C GLU A 33 2.43 3.01 -20.44
N LYS A 34 1.70 1.95 -20.15
CA LYS A 34 2.12 0.96 -19.17
C LYS A 34 3.25 0.12 -19.76
N LEU A 35 4.40 0.12 -19.07
CA LEU A 35 5.54 -0.70 -19.43
C LEU A 35 5.29 -2.18 -19.11
N ASP A 36 5.84 -3.04 -19.94
CA ASP A 36 5.87 -4.47 -19.68
C ASP A 36 6.68 -4.81 -18.43
N LYS A 37 6.36 -5.97 -17.87
CA LYS A 37 7.13 -6.51 -16.75
C LYS A 37 8.48 -6.99 -17.27
N SER A 38 9.55 -6.56 -16.60
CA SER A 38 10.90 -7.06 -16.81
C SER A 38 10.97 -8.56 -16.46
N LYS A 39 11.81 -9.29 -17.19
CA LYS A 39 12.08 -10.72 -16.97
C LYS A 39 13.59 -10.93 -16.83
N GLY A 40 14.01 -11.80 -15.91
CA GLY A 40 15.40 -12.27 -15.80
C GLY A 40 16.44 -11.22 -15.41
N HIS A 41 16.03 -10.01 -14.99
CA HIS A 41 17.00 -8.99 -14.57
C HIS A 41 17.61 -9.31 -13.20
N LYS A 42 18.83 -8.83 -12.99
CA LYS A 42 19.57 -9.00 -11.75
C LYS A 42 18.75 -8.54 -10.54
N GLY A 43 18.68 -9.39 -9.51
CA GLY A 43 17.97 -9.09 -8.27
C GLY A 43 16.46 -9.32 -8.33
N MET A 44 15.89 -9.82 -9.44
CA MET A 44 14.43 -10.03 -9.58
C MET A 44 13.89 -10.98 -8.52
N LYS A 45 14.57 -12.12 -8.30
CA LYS A 45 14.15 -13.17 -7.37
C LYS A 45 14.21 -12.67 -5.93
N GLU A 46 15.30 -12.02 -5.56
CA GLU A 46 15.55 -11.46 -4.23
C GLU A 46 14.54 -10.35 -3.89
N LYS A 47 14.18 -9.51 -4.87
CA LYS A 47 13.13 -8.48 -4.69
C LYS A 47 11.74 -9.09 -4.56
N LEU A 48 11.48 -10.19 -5.25
CA LEU A 48 10.23 -10.93 -5.12
C LEU A 48 10.13 -11.57 -3.74
N GLU A 49 11.19 -12.23 -3.27
CA GLU A 49 11.29 -12.81 -1.93
C GLU A 49 11.11 -11.72 -0.85
N ALA A 50 11.79 -10.57 -0.98
CA ALA A 50 11.59 -9.45 -0.06
C ALA A 50 10.14 -8.97 -0.02
N SER A 51 9.42 -8.99 -1.15
CA SER A 51 8.00 -8.64 -1.20
C SER A 51 7.14 -9.59 -0.39
N GLU A 52 7.43 -10.89 -0.42
CA GLU A 52 6.71 -11.90 0.36
C GLU A 52 7.02 -11.75 1.87
N VAL A 53 8.28 -11.45 2.25
CA VAL A 53 8.62 -11.13 3.66
C VAL A 53 7.83 -9.93 4.17
N PHE A 54 7.74 -8.85 3.39
CA PHE A 54 6.91 -7.70 3.76
C PHE A 54 5.43 -8.06 3.89
N LYS A 55 4.91 -8.94 3.02
CA LYS A 55 3.53 -9.41 3.07
C LYS A 55 3.26 -10.18 4.37
N GLU A 56 4.15 -11.06 4.78
CA GLU A 56 4.03 -11.80 6.04
C GLU A 56 4.04 -10.89 7.27
N VAL A 57 4.93 -9.90 7.31
CA VAL A 57 4.94 -8.89 8.40
C VAL A 57 3.66 -8.06 8.39
N TRP A 58 3.17 -7.68 7.21
CA TRP A 58 1.93 -6.92 7.07
C TRP A 58 0.71 -7.72 7.55
N GLU A 59 0.61 -9.00 7.21
CA GLU A 59 -0.46 -9.87 7.70
C GLU A 59 -0.41 -10.04 9.22
N ARG A 60 0.78 -10.20 9.82
CA ARG A 60 0.94 -10.21 11.28
C ARG A 60 0.50 -8.88 11.92
N ALA A 61 0.93 -7.75 11.36
CA ALA A 61 0.56 -6.43 11.87
C ALA A 61 -0.95 -6.17 11.79
N LYS A 62 -1.63 -6.70 10.77
CA LYS A 62 -3.09 -6.61 10.64
C LYS A 62 -3.84 -7.34 11.76
N MET A 63 -3.27 -8.42 12.28
CA MET A 63 -3.86 -9.25 13.34
C MET A 63 -3.51 -8.76 14.74
N HIS A 64 -2.63 -7.78 14.88
CA HIS A 64 -2.24 -7.26 16.19
C HIS A 64 -3.42 -6.50 16.84
N ASP A 65 -3.83 -6.93 18.03
CA ASP A 65 -5.00 -6.38 18.75
C ASP A 65 -4.94 -4.85 18.86
N GLY A 66 -3.81 -4.31 19.30
CA GLY A 66 -3.63 -2.87 19.43
C GLY A 66 -3.65 -2.09 18.10
N TYR A 67 -3.54 -2.74 16.94
CA TYR A 67 -3.77 -2.13 15.62
C TYR A 67 -5.26 -2.20 15.27
N VAL A 68 -5.92 -3.34 15.53
CA VAL A 68 -7.36 -3.53 15.34
C VAL A 68 -8.14 -2.47 16.13
N ASP A 69 -7.87 -2.31 17.41
CA ASP A 69 -8.56 -1.33 18.28
C ASP A 69 -8.40 0.11 17.80
N LYS A 70 -7.18 0.48 17.38
CA LYS A 70 -6.90 1.83 16.87
C LYS A 70 -7.60 2.07 15.54
N LYS A 71 -7.61 1.07 14.68
CA LYS A 71 -8.28 1.12 13.38
C LYS A 71 -9.79 1.28 13.54
N GLU A 72 -10.42 0.52 14.43
CA GLU A 72 -11.86 0.62 14.70
C GLU A 72 -12.25 2.01 15.21
N ARG A 73 -11.53 2.52 16.20
CA ARG A 73 -11.71 3.89 16.72
C ARG A 73 -11.57 4.94 15.62
N PHE A 74 -10.50 4.86 14.82
CA PHE A 74 -10.28 5.79 13.72
C PHE A 74 -11.43 5.75 12.68
N LEU A 75 -11.95 4.56 12.35
CA LEU A 75 -13.07 4.43 11.40
C LEU A 75 -14.36 5.05 11.95
N LYS A 76 -14.62 4.90 13.26
CA LYS A 76 -15.76 5.53 13.94
C LYS A 76 -15.64 7.05 13.89
N GLU A 77 -14.50 7.60 14.29
CA GLU A 77 -14.23 9.05 14.28
C GLU A 77 -14.29 9.62 12.86
N GLN A 78 -13.72 8.92 11.88
CA GLN A 78 -13.78 9.31 10.47
C GLN A 78 -15.22 9.39 9.96
N LYS A 79 -16.07 8.42 10.32
CA LYS A 79 -17.48 8.42 9.92
C LYS A 79 -18.25 9.61 10.51
N GLU A 80 -18.04 9.90 11.79
CA GLU A 80 -18.68 11.06 12.43
C GLU A 80 -18.18 12.38 11.85
N TRP A 81 -16.88 12.50 11.58
CA TRP A 81 -16.30 13.66 10.90
C TRP A 81 -16.88 13.86 9.49
N ASP A 82 -16.97 12.79 8.69
CA ASP A 82 -17.54 12.84 7.34
C ASP A 82 -19.02 13.27 7.38
N LYS A 83 -19.77 12.81 8.38
CA LYS A 83 -21.17 13.18 8.60
C LYS A 83 -21.32 14.64 9.00
N ALA A 84 -20.49 15.13 9.93
CA ALA A 84 -20.47 16.53 10.35
C ALA A 84 -20.13 17.45 9.17
N ARG A 85 -19.11 17.10 8.39
CA ARG A 85 -18.72 17.86 7.20
C ARG A 85 -19.83 17.92 6.15
N ARG A 86 -20.56 16.82 5.93
CA ARG A 86 -21.72 16.81 5.01
C ARG A 86 -22.88 17.68 5.50
N ARG A 87 -23.05 17.84 6.82
CA ARG A 87 -24.07 18.72 7.41
C ARG A 87 -23.69 20.19 7.26
N GLY A 88 -22.45 20.56 7.58
CA GLY A 88 -21.96 21.93 7.44
C GLY A 88 -21.73 22.42 6.00
N VAL A 89 -21.89 21.55 4.99
CA VAL A 89 -21.93 21.94 3.57
C VAL A 89 -23.37 22.17 3.08
N LYS A 90 -24.38 21.77 3.88
CA LYS A 90 -25.81 21.96 3.58
C LYS A 90 -26.39 23.22 4.22
N GLU A 91 -25.67 23.85 5.14
CA GLU A 91 -25.95 25.21 5.66
C GLU A 91 -25.11 26.22 4.88
#